data_AF-A0AAV9CPV6-F1
#
_entry.id   AF-A0AAV9CPV6-F1
#
_cell.length_a   1.000
_cell.length_b   1.000
_cell.length_c   1.000
_cell.angle_alpha   90.00
_cell.angle_beta   90.00
_cell.angle_gamma   90.00
#
_symmetry.space_group_name_H-M   'P 1'
#
loop_
_entity.id
_entity.type
_entity.pdbx_description
1 polymer ?
#
loop_
_entity_poly.entity_id
_entity_poly.type
_entity_poly.pdbx_seq_one_letter_code
_entity_poly.pdbx_strand_id
1 'polypeptide(L)'
;MCPTKLRSSDDSPDSSSSSSSSSDWIHEAITGGSLKHVDLNDGVNGWASPPGDLFSLRGLDYFTRRQKSPSGDWLLNPAGVDWLRSPSKLDDVLGRPDNRIMSALKKSQSRGRSMKSFLFAVNLQIPGREFHSAVFYFAAEDPIPPGSLFYRFVHGDDAFRNERFKIVNRIVKGPWIVKAAVGNYAACLLGKALTCHYHRGENYLEIDVDIGSSAIANAILHLALGCVTAVTIDMGFLVEAQAEEELPERLIGAVRVAQMEMSSATFVDVKTEVDGAAVAGGGGGAKGGKLGRRRVNHHHGGHTTTVAGEDNKG
;
A
#
# COMPACT_ATOMS: atom_id res chain seq x y z
N MET A 1 -30.64 -62.80 30.05
CA MET A 1 -31.08 -61.56 30.72
C MET A 1 -30.02 -60.51 30.46
N CYS A 2 -30.32 -59.61 29.52
CA CYS A 2 -29.41 -58.56 29.05
C CYS A 2 -29.66 -57.26 29.84
N PRO A 3 -28.63 -56.48 30.19
CA PRO A 3 -28.85 -55.17 30.79
C PRO A 3 -29.08 -54.08 29.72
N THR A 4 -30.04 -53.24 30.05
CA THR A 4 -30.64 -52.14 29.29
C THR A 4 -29.63 -51.03 28.95
N LYS A 5 -29.54 -50.63 27.68
CA LYS A 5 -28.86 -49.40 27.24
C LYS A 5 -29.74 -48.18 27.56
N LEU A 6 -29.25 -47.28 28.42
CA LEU A 6 -29.76 -45.92 28.54
C LEU A 6 -29.20 -45.09 27.37
N ARG A 7 -30.09 -44.51 26.57
CA ARG A 7 -29.80 -43.51 25.53
C ARG A 7 -29.87 -42.14 26.22
N SER A 8 -28.73 -41.49 26.41
CA SER A 8 -28.68 -40.06 26.72
C SER A 8 -28.60 -39.29 25.40
N SER A 9 -29.64 -38.50 25.14
CA SER A 9 -29.70 -37.50 24.08
C SER A 9 -29.01 -36.23 24.59
N ASP A 10 -27.74 -36.06 24.20
CA ASP A 10 -27.03 -34.78 24.32
C ASP A 10 -27.29 -33.97 23.04
N ASP A 11 -28.31 -33.11 23.09
CA ASP A 11 -28.45 -31.98 22.17
C ASP A 11 -27.35 -30.96 22.52
N SER A 12 -26.28 -30.97 21.74
CA SER A 12 -25.31 -29.86 21.73
C SER A 12 -25.84 -28.80 20.77
N PRO A 13 -26.00 -27.52 21.18
CA PRO A 13 -26.38 -26.48 20.25
C PRO A 13 -25.19 -26.19 19.35
N ASP A 14 -25.38 -26.40 18.04
CA ASP A 14 -24.48 -25.97 16.99
C ASP A 14 -24.09 -24.51 17.21
N SER A 15 -22.82 -24.29 17.56
CA SER A 15 -22.19 -22.99 17.52
C SER A 15 -22.11 -22.56 16.05
N SER A 16 -23.18 -21.91 15.58
CA SER A 16 -23.20 -21.23 14.30
C SER A 16 -22.02 -20.26 14.25
N SER A 17 -21.02 -20.63 13.45
CA SER A 17 -19.95 -19.75 13.05
C SER A 17 -20.59 -18.57 12.32
N SER A 18 -20.51 -17.39 12.92
CA SER A 18 -20.86 -16.14 12.27
C SER A 18 -19.88 -15.89 11.13
N SER A 19 -20.13 -16.51 9.99
CA SER A 19 -19.55 -16.09 8.72
C SER A 19 -20.06 -14.67 8.47
N SER A 20 -19.22 -13.68 8.79
CA SER A 20 -19.50 -12.29 8.45
C SER A 20 -19.72 -12.22 6.95
N SER A 21 -20.97 -12.00 6.51
CA SER A 21 -21.22 -11.75 5.09
C SER A 21 -20.48 -10.45 4.77
N SER A 22 -19.33 -10.55 4.11
CA SER A 22 -18.56 -9.38 3.68
C SER A 22 -19.51 -8.45 2.94
N SER A 23 -19.62 -7.20 3.38
CA SER A 23 -20.45 -6.19 2.70
C SER A 23 -20.23 -6.23 1.18
N ASP A 24 -21.30 -6.13 0.39
CA ASP A 24 -21.27 -6.24 -1.09
C ASP A 24 -20.12 -5.45 -1.74
N TRP A 25 -19.80 -4.27 -1.19
CA TRP A 25 -18.74 -3.40 -1.72
C TRP A 25 -17.33 -3.90 -1.41
N ILE A 26 -17.11 -4.59 -0.28
CA ILE A 26 -15.81 -5.20 0.06
C ILE A 26 -15.55 -6.35 -0.91
N HIS A 27 -16.58 -7.14 -1.26
CA HIS A 27 -16.43 -8.17 -2.27
C HIS A 27 -16.11 -7.59 -3.67
N GLU A 28 -16.78 -6.50 -4.07
CA GLU A 28 -16.45 -5.75 -5.30
C GLU A 28 -15.00 -5.21 -5.25
N ALA A 29 -14.57 -4.70 -4.10
CA ALA A 29 -13.20 -4.24 -3.86
C ALA A 29 -12.17 -5.38 -3.91
N ILE A 30 -12.45 -6.56 -3.37
CA ILE A 30 -11.50 -7.68 -3.40
C ILE A 30 -11.35 -8.22 -4.83
N THR A 31 -12.46 -8.36 -5.55
CA THR A 31 -12.46 -8.99 -6.88
C THR A 31 -12.02 -8.04 -8.00
N GLY A 32 -12.14 -6.72 -7.81
CA GLY A 32 -11.72 -5.71 -8.79
C GLY A 32 -10.25 -5.32 -8.76
N GLY A 33 -9.41 -5.95 -7.92
CA GLY A 33 -7.99 -5.59 -7.76
C GLY A 33 -7.08 -6.05 -8.88
N SER A 34 -6.00 -5.29 -9.10
CA SER A 34 -5.00 -5.69 -10.11
C SER A 34 -4.20 -6.91 -9.69
N LEU A 35 -3.95 -7.08 -8.38
CA LEU A 35 -3.43 -8.31 -7.82
C LEU A 35 -4.60 -9.19 -7.36
N LYS A 36 -4.67 -10.42 -7.88
CA LYS A 36 -5.82 -11.32 -7.65
C LYS A 36 -5.85 -11.84 -6.22
N HIS A 37 -7.05 -11.92 -5.63
CA HIS A 37 -7.24 -12.68 -4.40
C HIS A 37 -7.15 -14.18 -4.71
N VAL A 38 -6.32 -14.92 -3.97
CA VAL A 38 -6.01 -16.34 -4.20
C VAL A 38 -6.14 -17.14 -2.90
N ASP A 39 -6.09 -18.47 -3.01
CA ASP A 39 -6.01 -19.34 -1.84
C ASP A 39 -4.75 -19.03 -1.01
N LEU A 40 -4.90 -19.11 0.32
CA LEU A 40 -3.84 -18.77 1.25
C LEU A 40 -2.62 -19.69 1.15
N ASN A 41 -2.84 -20.99 0.90
CA ASN A 41 -1.85 -22.03 1.03
C ASN A 41 -1.21 -22.41 -0.31
N ASP A 42 -2.00 -22.48 -1.38
CA ASP A 42 -1.54 -22.92 -2.70
C ASP A 42 -1.61 -21.83 -3.79
N GLY A 43 -2.18 -20.65 -3.46
CA GLY A 43 -2.28 -19.53 -4.38
C GLY A 43 -0.93 -18.98 -4.88
N VAL A 44 -0.91 -18.53 -6.12
CA VAL A 44 0.25 -17.93 -6.80
C VAL A 44 -0.17 -16.70 -7.61
N ASN A 45 0.78 -15.80 -7.88
CA ASN A 45 0.58 -14.54 -8.60
C ASN A 45 -0.63 -13.74 -8.08
N GLY A 46 -0.70 -13.59 -6.76
CA GLY A 46 -1.86 -13.03 -6.08
C GLY A 46 -1.60 -12.67 -4.63
N TRP A 47 -2.66 -12.29 -3.93
CA TRP A 47 -2.65 -12.03 -2.51
C TRP A 47 -3.73 -12.81 -1.76
N ALA A 48 -3.53 -12.99 -0.45
CA ALA A 48 -4.48 -13.61 0.45
C ALA A 48 -4.43 -12.95 1.83
N SER A 49 -5.34 -13.33 2.73
CA SER A 49 -5.39 -12.84 4.12
C SER A 49 -4.84 -13.90 5.09
N PRO A 50 -3.57 -13.81 5.52
CA PRO A 50 -2.97 -14.78 6.44
C PRO A 50 -3.48 -14.57 7.86
N PRO A 51 -3.72 -15.62 8.68
CA PRO A 51 -4.12 -15.49 10.08
C PRO A 51 -3.15 -14.64 10.91
N GLY A 52 -3.69 -13.80 11.80
CA GLY A 52 -2.90 -12.81 12.54
C GLY A 52 -2.02 -13.46 13.59
N ASP A 53 -2.39 -14.67 14.03
CA ASP A 53 -1.59 -15.51 14.93
C ASP A 53 -0.24 -15.94 14.37
N LEU A 54 -0.05 -15.81 13.04
CA LEU A 54 1.26 -16.01 12.42
C LEU A 54 2.27 -14.91 12.78
N PHE A 55 1.83 -13.81 13.38
CA PHE A 55 2.66 -12.68 13.79
C PHE A 55 2.75 -12.60 15.32
N SER A 56 3.97 -12.67 15.84
CA SER A 56 4.25 -12.46 17.27
C SER A 56 4.53 -10.99 17.57
N LEU A 57 3.60 -10.33 18.28
CA LEU A 57 3.66 -8.91 18.65
C LEU A 57 3.83 -8.70 20.15
N ARG A 58 4.04 -7.45 20.61
CA ARG A 58 4.17 -7.14 22.05
C ARG A 58 2.88 -7.54 22.79
N GLY A 59 2.98 -8.49 23.73
CA GLY A 59 1.86 -8.90 24.57
C GLY A 59 1.63 -7.96 25.76
N LEU A 60 0.62 -8.23 26.58
CA LEU A 60 0.23 -7.41 27.74
C LEU A 60 1.40 -7.05 28.67
N ASP A 61 2.26 -8.02 28.99
CA ASP A 61 3.39 -7.83 29.90
C ASP A 61 4.71 -7.46 29.18
N TYR A 62 4.67 -6.92 27.95
CA TYR A 62 5.89 -6.76 27.15
C TYR A 62 6.93 -5.83 27.78
N PHE A 63 6.53 -4.70 28.37
CA PHE A 63 7.51 -3.75 28.92
C PHE A 63 8.23 -4.28 30.16
N THR A 64 7.61 -5.19 30.91
CA THR A 64 8.18 -5.83 32.10
C THR A 64 8.88 -7.15 31.79
N ARG A 65 8.29 -8.00 30.93
CA ARG A 65 8.74 -9.38 30.68
C ARG A 65 9.32 -9.61 29.29
N ARG A 66 9.26 -8.61 28.40
CA ARG A 66 9.67 -8.72 26.98
C ARG A 66 8.97 -9.85 26.23
N GLN A 67 7.77 -10.23 26.68
CA GLN A 67 7.03 -11.34 26.11
C GLN A 67 6.20 -10.90 24.91
N LYS A 68 6.39 -11.61 23.80
CA LYS A 68 5.54 -11.51 22.62
C LYS A 68 4.52 -12.64 22.59
N SER A 69 3.36 -12.39 22.02
CA SER A 69 2.29 -13.36 21.82
C SER A 69 1.75 -13.28 20.38
N PRO A 70 1.10 -14.35 19.87
CA PRO A 70 0.31 -14.26 18.65
C PRO A 70 -0.63 -13.04 18.69
N SER A 71 -0.78 -12.34 17.55
CA SER A 71 -1.56 -11.09 17.49
C SER A 71 -3.08 -11.28 17.60
N GLY A 72 -3.61 -12.48 17.33
CA GLY A 72 -5.04 -12.66 17.08
C GLY A 72 -5.52 -11.91 15.84
N ASP A 73 -6.83 -11.63 15.79
CA ASP A 73 -7.47 -10.95 14.67
C ASP A 73 -6.92 -9.52 14.46
N TRP A 74 -6.90 -9.10 13.20
CA TRP A 74 -6.63 -7.73 12.80
C TRP A 74 -7.74 -6.77 13.23
N LEU A 75 -7.41 -5.48 13.31
CA LEU A 75 -8.36 -4.41 13.59
C LEU A 75 -9.28 -4.16 12.39
N LEU A 76 -8.74 -4.22 11.16
CA LEU A 76 -9.42 -3.95 9.90
C LEU A 76 -9.28 -5.15 8.96
N ASN A 77 -10.33 -5.45 8.21
CA ASN A 77 -10.33 -6.54 7.24
C ASN A 77 -9.59 -6.15 5.96
N PRO A 78 -8.70 -7.00 5.42
CA PRO A 78 -8.13 -6.79 4.09
C PRO A 78 -9.23 -6.61 3.03
N ALA A 79 -9.15 -5.52 2.27
CA ALA A 79 -10.16 -5.10 1.30
C ALA A 79 -9.66 -5.14 -0.15
N GLY A 80 -8.35 -5.32 -0.36
CA GLY A 80 -7.76 -5.40 -1.68
C GLY A 80 -6.25 -5.21 -1.66
N VAL A 81 -5.60 -5.64 -2.72
CA VAL A 81 -4.21 -5.27 -3.02
C VAL A 81 -4.13 -4.89 -4.50
N ASP A 82 -3.50 -3.75 -4.78
CA ASP A 82 -3.17 -3.36 -6.14
C ASP A 82 -1.65 -3.37 -6.35
N TRP A 83 -1.25 -3.97 -7.46
CA TRP A 83 0.07 -3.82 -8.05
C TRP A 83 -0.06 -2.90 -9.27
N LEU A 84 0.50 -1.70 -9.15
CA LEU A 84 0.33 -0.60 -10.11
C LEU A 84 1.68 -0.17 -10.66
N ARG A 85 1.67 0.34 -11.90
CA ARG A 85 2.83 1.01 -12.52
C ARG A 85 2.40 2.30 -13.19
N SER A 86 3.32 3.26 -13.24
CA SER A 86 3.04 4.63 -13.68
C SER A 86 4.32 5.36 -14.12
N PRO A 87 4.20 6.43 -14.93
CA PRO A 87 5.36 7.22 -15.38
C PRO A 87 5.99 8.06 -14.26
N SER A 88 5.26 8.34 -13.18
CA SER A 88 5.70 9.11 -12.01
C SER A 88 5.16 8.48 -10.74
N LYS A 89 5.66 8.90 -9.58
CA LYS A 89 5.13 8.50 -8.27
C LYS A 89 3.60 8.68 -8.22
N LEU A 90 2.89 7.68 -7.69
CA LEU A 90 1.45 7.73 -7.44
C LEU A 90 1.24 8.05 -5.96
N ASP A 91 0.84 9.28 -5.68
CA ASP A 91 0.48 9.73 -4.35
C ASP A 91 -1.07 9.73 -4.18
N ASP A 92 -1.54 9.59 -2.94
CA ASP A 92 -2.97 9.65 -2.56
C ASP A 92 -3.90 8.81 -3.45
N VAL A 93 -3.58 7.52 -3.60
CA VAL A 93 -4.27 6.58 -4.48
C VAL A 93 -5.76 6.49 -4.17
N LEU A 94 -6.16 6.50 -2.89
CA LEU A 94 -7.56 6.54 -2.45
C LEU A 94 -8.27 7.85 -2.75
N GLY A 95 -7.54 8.98 -2.75
CA GLY A 95 -8.06 10.30 -3.09
C GLY A 95 -8.38 10.48 -4.57
N ARG A 96 -7.83 9.62 -5.43
CA ARG A 96 -8.06 9.69 -6.88
C ARG A 96 -9.54 9.46 -7.26
N PRO A 97 -10.05 10.19 -8.26
CA PRO A 97 -11.43 10.03 -8.72
C PRO A 97 -11.70 8.68 -9.40
N ASP A 98 -10.67 8.03 -9.93
CA ASP A 98 -10.73 6.70 -10.56
C ASP A 98 -10.41 5.56 -9.59
N ASN A 99 -10.24 5.84 -8.29
CA ASN A 99 -9.98 4.79 -7.32
C ASN A 99 -11.18 3.84 -7.20
N ARG A 100 -10.93 2.56 -7.51
CA ARG A 100 -11.95 1.50 -7.51
C ARG A 100 -12.52 1.18 -6.12
N ILE A 101 -11.69 1.23 -5.08
CA ILE A 101 -12.08 0.90 -3.70
C ILE A 101 -13.04 1.98 -3.19
N MET A 102 -12.63 3.23 -3.35
CA MET A 102 -13.44 4.38 -2.97
C MET A 102 -14.73 4.46 -3.80
N SER A 103 -14.67 4.11 -5.09
CA SER A 103 -15.85 4.03 -5.95
C SER A 103 -16.86 2.97 -5.48
N ALA A 104 -16.39 1.77 -5.14
CA ALA A 104 -17.24 0.70 -4.59
C ALA A 104 -17.90 1.13 -3.26
N LEU A 105 -17.13 1.75 -2.37
CA LEU A 105 -17.65 2.26 -1.10
C LEU A 105 -18.70 3.37 -1.31
N LYS A 106 -18.40 4.38 -2.13
CA LYS A 106 -19.35 5.46 -2.46
C LYS A 106 -20.64 4.94 -3.07
N LYS A 107 -20.56 3.92 -3.93
CA LYS A 107 -21.73 3.24 -4.50
C LYS A 107 -22.57 2.56 -3.40
N SER A 108 -21.96 1.91 -2.42
CA SER A 108 -22.67 1.37 -1.24
C SER A 108 -23.36 2.47 -0.43
N GLN A 109 -22.63 3.57 -0.17
CA GLN A 109 -23.11 4.72 0.61
C GLN A 109 -24.25 5.46 -0.07
N SER A 110 -24.25 5.56 -1.41
CA SER A 110 -25.37 6.13 -2.18
C SER A 110 -26.69 5.37 -1.98
N ARG A 111 -26.62 4.12 -1.51
CA ARG A 111 -27.78 3.28 -1.16
C ARG A 111 -28.07 3.26 0.34
N GLY A 112 -27.45 4.15 1.12
CA GLY A 112 -27.59 4.24 2.57
C GLY A 112 -26.89 3.12 3.35
N ARG A 113 -25.96 2.39 2.73
CA ARG A 113 -25.21 1.28 3.36
C ARG A 113 -23.76 1.69 3.63
N SER A 114 -23.09 1.02 4.56
CA SER A 114 -21.64 1.22 4.81
C SER A 114 -21.25 2.68 5.12
N MET A 115 -22.17 3.44 5.71
CA MET A 115 -21.99 4.87 6.01
C MET A 115 -20.92 5.14 7.08
N LYS A 116 -20.61 4.12 7.89
CA LYS A 116 -19.61 4.18 8.96
C LYS A 116 -18.26 3.58 8.55
N SER A 117 -18.16 3.08 7.32
CA SER A 117 -16.96 2.38 6.88
C SER A 117 -15.77 3.32 6.79
N PHE A 118 -14.62 2.82 7.24
CA PHE A 118 -13.34 3.54 7.20
C PHE A 118 -12.32 2.72 6.41
N LEU A 119 -11.55 3.38 5.57
CA LEU A 119 -10.47 2.77 4.78
C LEU A 119 -9.10 3.17 5.33
N PHE A 120 -8.22 2.19 5.45
CA PHE A 120 -6.80 2.40 5.71
C PHE A 120 -5.99 1.84 4.56
N ALA A 121 -5.12 2.65 3.96
CA ALA A 121 -4.26 2.22 2.86
C ALA A 121 -2.78 2.42 3.19
N VAL A 122 -1.96 1.48 2.74
CA VAL A 122 -0.50 1.62 2.71
C VAL A 122 -0.05 1.44 1.28
N ASN A 123 0.58 2.46 0.70
CA ASN A 123 1.12 2.44 -0.64
C ASN A 123 2.65 2.40 -0.55
N LEU A 124 3.25 1.24 -0.81
CA LEU A 124 4.70 1.12 -0.92
C LEU A 124 5.12 1.60 -2.30
N GLN A 125 5.75 2.77 -2.34
CA GLN A 125 6.15 3.45 -3.57
C GLN A 125 7.60 3.09 -3.91
N ILE A 126 7.76 2.50 -5.09
CA ILE A 126 9.00 1.87 -5.52
C ILE A 126 9.56 2.67 -6.69
N PRO A 127 10.66 3.41 -6.49
CA PRO A 127 11.29 4.12 -7.60
C PRO A 127 11.92 3.12 -8.57
N GLY A 128 11.97 3.51 -9.83
CA GLY A 128 12.54 2.69 -10.90
C GLY A 128 12.54 3.42 -12.21
N ARG A 129 12.78 2.69 -13.32
CA ARG A 129 12.57 3.23 -14.66
C ARG A 129 11.10 3.61 -14.89
N GLU A 130 10.22 2.78 -14.37
CA GLU A 130 8.81 3.08 -14.13
C GLU A 130 8.58 3.02 -12.62
N PHE A 131 7.70 3.88 -12.11
CA PHE A 131 7.31 3.86 -10.71
C PHE A 131 6.29 2.76 -10.49
N HIS A 132 6.48 1.98 -9.45
CA HIS A 132 5.52 0.96 -9.04
C HIS A 132 4.94 1.28 -7.67
N SER A 133 3.69 0.87 -7.48
CA SER A 133 2.98 1.01 -6.20
C SER A 133 2.36 -0.33 -5.83
N ALA A 134 2.75 -0.85 -4.66
CA ALA A 134 2.05 -1.94 -4.00
C ALA A 134 1.11 -1.32 -2.96
N VAL A 135 -0.18 -1.27 -3.27
CA VAL A 135 -1.18 -0.61 -2.43
C VAL A 135 -1.99 -1.66 -1.70
N PHE A 136 -1.98 -1.60 -0.37
CA PHE A 136 -2.68 -2.53 0.52
C PHE A 136 -3.85 -1.80 1.17
N TYR A 137 -5.07 -2.28 0.92
CA TYR A 137 -6.28 -1.66 1.46
C TYR A 137 -6.87 -2.51 2.57
N PHE A 138 -7.28 -1.85 3.65
CA PHE A 138 -7.96 -2.45 4.79
C PHE A 138 -9.22 -1.65 5.11
N ALA A 139 -10.29 -2.32 5.52
CA ALA A 139 -11.58 -1.70 5.79
C ALA A 139 -12.08 -2.05 7.20
N ALA A 140 -12.60 -1.04 7.89
CA ALA A 140 -13.50 -1.22 9.02
C ALA A 140 -14.93 -0.97 8.54
N GLU A 141 -15.89 -1.77 8.99
CA GLU A 141 -17.32 -1.51 8.77
C GLU A 141 -17.93 -0.68 9.91
N ASP A 142 -17.38 -0.84 11.11
CA ASP A 142 -17.71 -0.04 12.28
C ASP A 142 -16.71 1.09 12.50
N PRO A 143 -17.11 2.17 13.19
CA PRO A 143 -16.21 3.24 13.56
C PRO A 143 -15.04 2.73 14.40
N ILE A 144 -13.86 3.29 14.16
CA ILE A 144 -12.68 3.01 14.98
C ILE A 144 -12.99 3.46 16.44
N PRO A 145 -12.80 2.61 17.46
CA PRO A 145 -13.11 2.95 18.83
C PRO A 145 -12.36 4.21 19.29
N PRO A 146 -13.07 5.28 19.71
CA PRO A 146 -12.44 6.50 20.19
C PRO A 146 -11.48 6.23 21.34
N GLY A 147 -10.33 6.90 21.33
CA GLY A 147 -9.29 6.76 22.36
C GLY A 147 -8.36 5.55 22.20
N SER A 148 -8.71 4.56 21.36
CA SER A 148 -7.80 3.45 21.04
C SER A 148 -6.49 3.93 20.41
N LEU A 149 -5.42 3.13 20.48
CA LEU A 149 -4.14 3.47 19.87
C LEU A 149 -4.29 3.75 18.36
N PHE A 150 -5.06 2.92 17.65
CA PHE A 150 -5.30 3.11 16.23
C PHE A 150 -6.13 4.36 15.93
N TYR A 151 -7.13 4.68 16.76
CA TYR A 151 -7.87 5.95 16.65
C TYR A 151 -6.93 7.15 16.80
N ARG A 152 -6.08 7.16 17.84
CA ARG A 152 -5.09 8.21 18.05
C ARG A 152 -4.10 8.30 16.89
N PHE A 153 -3.71 7.19 16.28
CA PHE A 153 -2.86 7.17 15.10
C PHE A 153 -3.54 7.79 13.87
N VAL A 154 -4.81 7.47 13.63
CA VAL A 154 -5.59 8.04 12.52
C VAL A 154 -5.79 9.55 12.69
N HIS A 155 -6.09 10.00 13.91
CA HIS A 155 -6.43 11.39 14.21
C HIS A 155 -5.27 12.26 14.74
N GLY A 156 -4.09 11.68 14.95
CA GLY A 156 -2.90 12.35 15.46
C GLY A 156 -2.16 13.17 14.40
N ASP A 157 -0.97 13.63 14.75
CA ASP A 157 -0.05 14.31 13.84
C ASP A 157 0.98 13.35 13.24
N ASP A 158 1.77 13.85 12.29
CA ASP A 158 2.77 13.04 11.60
C ASP A 158 3.94 12.66 12.52
N ALA A 159 4.23 13.44 13.56
CA ALA A 159 5.24 13.06 14.55
C ALA A 159 4.84 11.77 15.28
N PHE A 160 3.60 11.72 15.78
CA PHE A 160 3.04 10.52 16.41
C PHE A 160 3.01 9.32 15.45
N ARG A 161 2.61 9.55 14.19
CA ARG A 161 2.56 8.47 13.18
C ARG A 161 3.95 7.96 12.83
N ASN A 162 4.92 8.85 12.60
CA ASN A 162 6.28 8.51 12.26
C ASN A 162 6.97 7.71 13.37
N GLU A 163 6.68 8.02 14.63
CA GLU A 163 7.27 7.29 15.75
C GLU A 163 6.77 5.85 15.90
N ARG A 164 5.62 5.51 15.30
CA ARG A 164 4.86 4.31 15.65
C ARG A 164 4.43 3.44 14.47
N PHE A 165 4.39 3.96 13.25
CA PHE A 165 3.99 3.16 12.10
C PHE A 165 5.01 2.06 11.83
N LYS A 166 4.56 0.82 11.87
CA LYS A 166 5.41 -0.37 11.87
C LYS A 166 4.92 -1.39 10.86
N ILE A 167 5.87 -2.11 10.27
CA ILE A 167 5.63 -3.33 9.49
C ILE A 167 6.30 -4.52 10.19
N VAL A 168 5.64 -5.68 10.11
CA VAL A 168 6.21 -6.98 10.44
C VAL A 168 6.11 -7.90 9.23
N ASN A 169 7.20 -8.57 8.90
CA ASN A 169 7.33 -9.39 7.71
C ASN A 169 7.68 -10.83 8.08
N ARG A 170 7.09 -11.78 7.38
CA ARG A 170 7.42 -13.21 7.48
C ARG A 170 7.55 -13.82 6.09
N ILE A 171 8.73 -14.35 5.79
CA ILE A 171 8.97 -15.05 4.52
C ILE A 171 8.46 -16.49 4.64
N VAL A 172 7.36 -16.77 3.96
CA VAL A 172 6.70 -18.08 3.90
C VAL A 172 7.49 -19.00 2.97
N LYS A 173 7.78 -18.52 1.77
CA LYS A 173 8.53 -19.20 0.71
C LYS A 173 9.52 -18.23 0.12
N GLY A 174 10.72 -18.70 -0.22
CA GLY A 174 11.73 -17.85 -0.85
C GLY A 174 13.13 -18.42 -0.73
N PRO A 175 14.06 -17.97 -1.59
CA PRO A 175 15.47 -18.30 -1.46
C PRO A 175 16.02 -17.92 -0.09
N TRP A 176 17.03 -18.66 0.40
CA TRP A 176 17.73 -18.38 1.66
C TRP A 176 18.16 -16.91 1.78
N ILE A 177 18.67 -16.32 0.69
CA ILE A 177 19.20 -14.96 0.70
C ILE A 177 18.10 -13.92 0.97
N VAL A 178 16.89 -14.13 0.43
CA VAL A 178 15.73 -13.27 0.69
C VAL A 178 15.25 -13.47 2.12
N LYS A 179 15.21 -14.72 2.61
CA LYS A 179 14.86 -15.03 4.01
C LYS A 179 15.81 -14.35 5.00
N ALA A 180 17.11 -14.38 4.74
CA ALA A 180 18.10 -13.72 5.57
C ALA A 180 17.97 -12.19 5.53
N ALA A 181 17.86 -11.61 4.33
CA ALA A 181 17.74 -10.17 4.16
C ALA A 181 16.48 -9.62 4.81
N VAL A 182 15.29 -10.17 4.51
CA VAL A 182 14.04 -9.73 5.11
C VAL A 182 13.96 -10.13 6.59
N GLY A 183 14.54 -11.27 6.98
CA GLY A 183 14.57 -11.73 8.38
C GLY A 183 15.30 -10.78 9.32
N ASN A 184 16.41 -10.19 8.87
CA ASN A 184 17.13 -9.16 9.64
C ASN A 184 16.30 -7.89 9.87
N TYR A 185 15.26 -7.68 9.04
CA TYR A 185 14.33 -6.55 9.11
C TYR A 185 12.88 -7.05 9.24
N ALA A 186 12.69 -8.18 9.93
CA ALA A 186 11.38 -8.81 10.10
C ALA A 186 10.39 -7.93 10.87
N ALA A 187 10.86 -6.92 11.60
CA ALA A 187 10.05 -5.84 12.14
C ALA A 187 10.78 -4.51 11.92
N CYS A 188 10.09 -3.51 11.38
CA CYS A 188 10.66 -2.20 11.08
C CYS A 188 9.66 -1.09 11.39
N LEU A 189 10.11 -0.04 12.11
CA LEU A 189 9.35 1.21 12.26
C LEU A 189 9.48 2.02 10.97
N LEU A 190 8.56 1.78 10.01
CA LEU A 190 8.55 2.44 8.71
C LEU A 190 8.57 3.97 8.85
N GLY A 191 7.77 4.51 9.76
CA GLY A 191 7.69 5.95 9.99
C GLY A 191 9.00 6.61 10.45
N LYS A 192 9.96 5.82 10.97
CA LYS A 192 11.30 6.30 11.32
C LYS A 192 12.33 5.98 10.24
N ALA A 193 12.18 4.84 9.58
CA ALA A 193 13.16 4.31 8.64
C ALA A 193 13.02 4.88 7.22
N LEU A 194 11.84 5.38 6.88
CA LEU A 194 11.47 5.86 5.55
C LEU A 194 10.69 7.17 5.63
N THR A 195 10.72 7.93 4.55
CA THR A 195 9.81 9.06 4.37
C THR A 195 8.39 8.54 4.14
N CYS A 196 7.47 8.94 5.02
CA CYS A 196 6.05 8.63 4.92
C CYS A 196 5.26 9.93 4.68
N HIS A 197 4.34 9.91 3.71
CA HIS A 197 3.37 10.99 3.51
C HIS A 197 1.97 10.48 3.87
N TYR A 198 1.23 11.29 4.62
CA TYR A 198 -0.06 10.90 5.19
C TYR A 198 -1.19 11.67 4.52
N HIS A 199 -2.11 10.95 3.88
CA HIS A 199 -3.23 11.52 3.16
C HIS A 199 -4.53 11.15 3.88
N ARG A 200 -5.24 12.16 4.39
CA ARG A 200 -6.46 11.96 5.17
C ARG A 200 -7.66 12.55 4.46
N GLY A 201 -8.64 11.70 4.17
CA GLY A 201 -9.97 12.10 3.73
C GLY A 201 -11.00 12.04 4.85
N GLU A 202 -12.27 12.16 4.48
CA GLU A 202 -13.41 12.09 5.42
C GLU A 202 -13.50 10.72 6.11
N ASN A 203 -13.30 9.64 5.36
CA ASN A 203 -13.46 8.26 5.80
C ASN A 203 -12.26 7.37 5.45
N TYR A 204 -11.08 7.97 5.25
CA TYR A 204 -9.86 7.19 5.02
C TYR A 204 -8.58 7.86 5.55
N LEU A 205 -7.57 7.02 5.77
CA LEU A 205 -6.17 7.41 5.90
C LEU A 205 -5.33 6.55 4.96
N GLU A 206 -4.53 7.18 4.11
CA GLU A 206 -3.53 6.55 3.28
C GLU A 206 -2.12 6.96 3.73
N ILE A 207 -1.19 6.01 3.70
CA ILE A 207 0.23 6.24 3.96
C ILE A 207 1.02 5.87 2.71
N ASP A 208 1.59 6.88 2.08
CA ASP A 208 2.55 6.75 1.01
C ASP A 208 3.95 6.56 1.61
N VAL A 209 4.53 5.38 1.39
CA VAL A 209 5.83 4.98 1.95
C VAL A 209 6.86 4.97 0.83
N ASP A 210 7.76 5.95 0.86
CA ASP A 210 8.81 6.09 -0.15
C ASP A 210 9.97 5.13 0.14
N ILE A 211 10.01 4.00 -0.56
CA ILE A 211 11.10 3.01 -0.40
C ILE A 211 12.45 3.58 -0.85
N GLY A 212 12.45 4.51 -1.81
CA GLY A 212 13.63 5.19 -2.33
C GLY A 212 14.36 6.06 -1.31
N SER A 213 13.66 6.47 -0.25
CA SER A 213 14.23 7.31 0.82
C SER A 213 15.28 6.59 1.68
N SER A 214 15.42 5.26 1.57
CA SER A 214 16.45 4.48 2.26
C SER A 214 17.16 3.52 1.32
N ALA A 215 18.47 3.68 1.20
CA ALA A 215 19.31 2.77 0.40
C ALA A 215 19.20 1.31 0.85
N ILE A 216 19.06 1.08 2.16
CA ILE A 216 18.92 -0.27 2.74
C ILE A 216 17.57 -0.87 2.34
N ALA A 217 16.47 -0.12 2.53
CA ALA A 217 15.13 -0.61 2.19
C ALA A 217 15.02 -0.88 0.69
N ASN A 218 15.54 0.04 -0.13
CA ASN A 218 15.58 -0.11 -1.58
C ASN A 218 16.36 -1.36 -2.01
N ALA A 219 17.52 -1.62 -1.40
CA ALA A 219 18.31 -2.82 -1.68
C ALA A 219 17.58 -4.12 -1.29
N ILE A 220 16.96 -4.17 -0.10
CA ILE A 220 16.20 -5.34 0.36
C ILE A 220 14.99 -5.60 -0.54
N LEU A 221 14.25 -4.56 -0.88
CA LEU A 221 13.10 -4.68 -1.76
C LEU A 221 13.53 -5.16 -3.15
N HIS A 222 14.54 -4.57 -3.77
CA HIS A 222 15.00 -5.01 -5.08
C HIS A 222 15.55 -6.45 -5.08
N LEU A 223 16.18 -6.89 -3.99
CA LEU A 223 16.55 -8.29 -3.81
C LEU A 223 15.30 -9.20 -3.78
N ALA A 224 14.26 -8.83 -3.02
CA ALA A 224 13.01 -9.57 -2.98
C ALA A 224 12.31 -9.58 -4.34
N LEU A 225 12.28 -8.43 -5.04
CA LEU A 225 11.71 -8.28 -6.37
C LEU A 225 12.47 -9.10 -7.42
N GLY A 226 13.80 -9.18 -7.33
CA GLY A 226 14.62 -10.02 -8.21
C GLY A 226 14.35 -11.53 -8.07
N CYS A 227 13.66 -11.93 -7.01
CA CYS A 227 13.25 -13.31 -6.75
C CYS A 227 11.72 -13.44 -6.59
N VAL A 228 10.94 -12.44 -7.00
CA VAL A 228 9.54 -12.29 -6.58
C VAL A 228 8.66 -13.49 -6.97
N THR A 229 8.92 -14.12 -8.11
CA THR A 229 8.19 -15.31 -8.59
C THR A 229 8.46 -16.57 -7.77
N ALA A 230 9.46 -16.54 -6.89
CA ALA A 230 9.78 -17.62 -5.95
C ALA A 230 9.50 -17.24 -4.49
N VAL A 231 9.02 -16.02 -4.23
CA VAL A 231 8.81 -15.48 -2.89
C VAL A 231 7.33 -15.44 -2.54
N THR A 232 7.01 -15.89 -1.33
CA THR A 232 5.73 -15.65 -0.66
C THR A 232 6.04 -14.98 0.67
N ILE A 233 5.46 -13.80 0.89
CA ILE A 233 5.70 -12.96 2.07
C ILE A 233 4.37 -12.61 2.73
N ASP A 234 4.32 -12.76 4.04
CA ASP A 234 3.28 -12.18 4.88
C ASP A 234 3.76 -10.82 5.37
N MET A 235 2.94 -9.79 5.20
CA MET A 235 3.19 -8.40 5.61
C MET A 235 2.06 -7.97 6.53
N GLY A 236 2.39 -7.59 7.76
CA GLY A 236 1.47 -7.06 8.75
C GLY A 236 1.81 -5.62 9.09
N PHE A 237 0.80 -4.74 9.12
CA PHE A 237 0.96 -3.34 9.49
C PHE A 237 0.34 -3.10 10.86
N LEU A 238 1.01 -2.29 11.69
CA LEU A 238 0.55 -1.98 13.04
C LEU A 238 1.05 -0.62 13.53
N VAL A 239 0.41 -0.16 14.61
CA VAL A 239 0.91 0.97 15.41
C VAL A 239 1.68 0.39 16.59
N GLU A 240 2.95 0.75 16.73
CA GLU A 240 3.77 0.29 17.85
C GLU A 240 3.28 0.91 19.18
N ALA A 241 3.00 0.03 20.14
CA ALA A 241 2.70 0.42 21.52
C ALA A 241 3.99 0.89 22.20
N GLN A 242 3.96 2.01 22.90
CA GLN A 242 5.10 2.60 23.63
C GLN A 242 4.81 2.78 25.13
N ALA A 243 3.58 2.51 25.58
CA ALA A 243 3.18 2.52 26.98
C ALA A 243 2.28 1.31 27.32
N GLU A 244 2.16 0.96 28.61
CA GLU A 244 1.48 -0.28 29.05
C GLU A 244 0.00 -0.29 28.70
N GLU A 245 -0.68 0.85 28.80
CA GLU A 245 -2.09 1.03 28.44
C GLU A 245 -2.38 0.84 26.94
N GLU A 246 -1.32 0.80 26.12
CA GLU A 246 -1.40 0.59 24.68
C GLU A 246 -1.25 -0.88 24.28
N LEU A 247 -0.99 -1.77 25.25
CA LEU A 247 -0.82 -3.21 25.05
C LEU A 247 -2.15 -3.98 25.22
N PRO A 248 -2.31 -5.14 24.55
CA PRO A 248 -1.36 -5.75 23.61
C PRO A 248 -1.35 -5.04 22.25
N GLU A 249 -0.22 -5.13 21.53
CA GLU A 249 -0.17 -4.71 20.14
C GLU A 249 -1.12 -5.58 19.29
N ARG A 250 -1.82 -4.96 18.34
CA ARG A 250 -2.65 -5.65 17.34
C ARG A 250 -2.30 -5.17 15.94
N LEU A 251 -2.36 -6.09 14.98
CA LEU A 251 -2.28 -5.74 13.57
C LEU A 251 -3.45 -4.82 13.18
N ILE A 252 -3.15 -3.74 12.46
CA ILE A 252 -4.17 -3.00 11.70
C ILE A 252 -4.76 -3.95 10.65
N GLY A 253 -3.89 -4.64 9.92
CA GLY A 253 -4.24 -5.63 8.92
C GLY A 253 -3.00 -6.38 8.44
N ALA A 254 -3.22 -7.53 7.79
CA ALA A 254 -2.15 -8.32 7.20
C ALA A 254 -2.54 -8.88 5.84
N VAL A 255 -1.54 -9.04 4.99
CA VAL A 255 -1.68 -9.61 3.65
C VAL A 255 -0.55 -10.60 3.38
N ARG A 256 -0.84 -11.63 2.61
CA ARG A 256 0.14 -12.51 1.98
C ARG A 256 0.24 -12.09 0.54
N VAL A 257 1.46 -11.84 0.04
CA VAL A 257 1.71 -11.70 -1.40
C VAL A 257 2.46 -12.94 -1.84
N ALA A 258 1.91 -13.65 -2.83
CA ALA A 258 2.42 -14.91 -3.32
C ALA A 258 2.90 -14.79 -4.76
N GLN A 259 4.21 -14.97 -4.98
CA GLN A 259 4.82 -15.25 -6.29
C GLN A 259 4.37 -14.27 -7.38
N MET A 260 4.29 -12.98 -7.03
CA MET A 260 3.79 -11.93 -7.90
C MET A 260 4.71 -11.76 -9.11
N GLU A 261 4.15 -11.56 -10.30
CA GLU A 261 4.92 -11.23 -11.50
C GLU A 261 5.07 -9.72 -11.66
N MET A 262 6.29 -9.23 -11.89
CA MET A 262 6.50 -7.78 -12.08
C MET A 262 5.67 -7.19 -13.24
N SER A 263 5.53 -7.96 -14.33
CA SER A 263 4.79 -7.56 -15.54
C SER A 263 3.27 -7.51 -15.38
N SER A 264 2.71 -8.00 -14.27
CA SER A 264 1.27 -7.95 -14.02
C SER A 264 0.79 -6.58 -13.50
N ALA A 265 1.72 -5.65 -13.25
CA ALA A 265 1.38 -4.30 -12.80
C ALA A 265 0.42 -3.60 -13.77
N THR A 266 -0.71 -3.17 -13.24
CA THR A 266 -1.69 -2.40 -14.02
C THR A 266 -1.18 -0.99 -14.22
N PHE A 267 -1.17 -0.52 -15.47
CA PHE A 267 -0.75 0.83 -15.79
C PHE A 267 -1.82 1.83 -15.35
N VAL A 268 -1.39 2.85 -14.62
CA VAL A 268 -2.23 3.98 -14.20
C VAL A 268 -1.70 5.24 -14.83
N ASP A 269 -2.58 5.94 -15.54
CA ASP A 269 -2.25 7.25 -16.09
C ASP A 269 -2.26 8.30 -14.97
N VAL A 270 -1.21 9.11 -14.95
CA VAL A 270 -1.09 10.26 -14.06
C VAL A 270 -1.41 11.46 -14.92
N LYS A 271 -2.68 11.88 -14.91
CA LYS A 271 -3.05 13.14 -15.57
C LYS A 271 -2.21 14.23 -14.92
N THR A 272 -1.24 14.75 -15.66
CA THR A 272 -0.56 15.99 -15.28
C THR A 272 -1.64 17.05 -15.34
N GLU A 273 -2.05 17.61 -14.20
CA GLU A 273 -2.78 18.86 -14.22
C GLU A 273 -1.83 19.90 -14.82
N VAL A 274 -1.95 20.12 -16.13
CA VAL A 274 -1.34 21.27 -16.76
C VAL A 274 -2.15 22.45 -16.26
N ASP A 275 -1.62 23.14 -15.26
CA ASP A 275 -2.12 24.43 -14.78
C ASP A 275 -2.18 25.41 -15.97
N GLY A 276 -3.32 25.40 -16.66
CA GLY A 276 -3.72 26.40 -17.63
C GLY A 276 -4.28 27.62 -16.93
N ALA A 277 -3.47 28.27 -16.08
CA ALA A 277 -3.83 29.51 -15.41
C ALA A 277 -3.21 30.72 -16.13
N ALA A 278 -4.12 31.58 -16.61
CA ALA A 278 -3.98 32.97 -17.06
C ALA A 278 -3.44 33.17 -18.51
N VAL A 279 -4.04 34.03 -19.34
CA VAL A 279 -4.66 35.33 -19.03
C VAL A 279 -5.90 35.60 -19.89
N ALA A 280 -7.05 35.82 -19.25
CA ALA A 280 -8.16 36.56 -19.83
C ALA A 280 -7.78 38.05 -19.87
N GLY A 281 -7.47 38.56 -21.06
CA GLY A 281 -7.20 39.98 -21.29
C GLY A 281 -8.44 40.71 -21.80
N GLY A 282 -9.10 41.49 -20.94
CA GLY A 282 -10.12 42.44 -21.32
C GLY A 282 -9.76 43.85 -20.84
N GLY A 283 -9.74 44.83 -21.76
CA GLY A 283 -9.91 46.26 -21.43
C GLY A 283 -8.87 47.25 -21.96
N GLY A 284 -9.10 47.76 -23.19
CA GLY A 284 -9.11 49.21 -23.55
C GLY A 284 -7.86 50.10 -23.48
N GLY A 285 -7.55 50.83 -24.57
CA GLY A 285 -6.85 52.12 -24.48
C GLY A 285 -5.93 52.56 -25.64
N ALA A 286 -6.53 53.12 -26.70
CA ALA A 286 -6.08 54.14 -27.66
C ALA A 286 -4.58 54.56 -27.88
N LYS A 287 -4.24 54.62 -29.18
CA LYS A 287 -3.47 55.63 -29.97
C LYS A 287 -1.93 55.74 -29.87
N GLY A 288 -1.30 55.49 -31.03
CA GLY A 288 -0.36 56.44 -31.67
C GLY A 288 1.03 55.91 -32.03
N GLY A 289 1.44 56.03 -33.31
CA GLY A 289 2.86 56.14 -33.66
C GLY A 289 3.44 55.18 -34.72
N LYS A 290 3.25 55.55 -35.99
CA LYS A 290 4.13 55.40 -37.17
C LYS A 290 5.43 54.56 -37.13
N LEU A 291 5.57 53.81 -38.24
CA LEU A 291 6.77 53.55 -39.09
C LEU A 291 7.89 52.64 -38.57
N GLY A 292 8.22 51.62 -39.39
CA GLY A 292 9.53 50.96 -39.36
C GLY A 292 9.61 49.64 -40.13
N ARG A 293 9.59 49.67 -41.47
CA ARG A 293 10.10 48.55 -42.29
C ARG A 293 11.60 48.40 -42.07
N ARG A 294 12.11 47.17 -41.90
CA ARG A 294 13.30 46.66 -42.63
C ARG A 294 13.52 45.15 -42.43
N ARG A 295 13.43 44.42 -43.55
CA ARG A 295 14.15 43.17 -43.81
C ARG A 295 15.64 43.49 -44.00
N VAL A 296 16.54 42.63 -43.53
CA VAL A 296 17.71 42.19 -44.32
C VAL A 296 18.14 40.79 -43.85
N ASN A 297 18.33 39.88 -44.82
CA ASN A 297 19.05 38.61 -44.69
C ASN A 297 20.55 38.85 -44.48
N HIS A 298 21.29 37.84 -43.99
CA HIS A 298 22.46 37.33 -44.72
C HIS A 298 22.87 35.94 -44.23
N HIS A 299 22.90 35.00 -45.16
CA HIS A 299 23.74 33.80 -45.14
C HIS A 299 25.22 34.19 -45.05
N HIS A 300 26.03 33.35 -44.39
CA HIS A 300 27.29 32.87 -44.96
C HIS A 300 27.60 31.46 -44.45
N GLY A 301 27.68 30.52 -45.37
CA GLY A 301 28.33 29.23 -45.17
C GLY A 301 29.84 29.36 -45.39
N GLY A 302 30.58 28.38 -44.88
CA GLY A 302 32.00 28.19 -45.15
C GLY A 302 32.32 26.71 -44.97
N HIS A 303 32.63 26.05 -46.09
CA HIS A 303 32.93 24.64 -46.26
C HIS A 303 34.38 24.53 -46.74
N THR A 304 35.20 23.66 -46.13
CA THR A 304 36.47 23.09 -46.66
C THR A 304 36.91 22.04 -45.63
N THR A 305 36.83 20.71 -45.80
CA THR A 305 37.29 19.74 -46.82
C THR A 305 38.74 19.27 -46.64
N THR A 306 38.87 17.96 -46.39
CA THR A 306 40.01 17.01 -46.59
C THR A 306 41.24 17.17 -45.68
N VAL A 307 41.90 16.11 -45.18
CA VAL A 307 42.50 14.96 -45.90
C VAL A 307 42.62 13.72 -44.98
N ALA A 308 42.54 12.54 -45.58
CA ALA A 308 42.74 11.21 -45.01
C ALA A 308 44.23 10.83 -44.81
N GLY A 309 44.51 9.90 -43.90
CA GLY A 309 45.81 9.23 -43.80
C GLY A 309 45.67 7.91 -43.04
N GLU A 310 45.85 6.80 -43.76
CA GLU A 310 45.87 5.40 -43.32
C GLU A 310 47.16 5.01 -42.56
N ASP A 311 47.11 3.79 -42.00
CA ASP A 311 48.19 2.91 -41.52
C ASP A 311 48.86 3.25 -40.17
N ASN A 312 49.11 2.31 -39.25
CA ASN A 312 49.65 0.97 -39.45
C ASN A 312 49.41 0.04 -38.23
N LYS A 313 49.55 -1.27 -38.46
CA LYS A 313 49.54 -2.39 -37.51
C LYS A 313 50.64 -2.31 -36.45
N GLY A 314 50.35 -2.89 -35.29
CA GLY A 314 51.25 -3.27 -34.21
C GLY A 314 50.47 -3.91 -33.08
#